data_AF-A0A942DIQ6-F1
#
_entry.id   AF-A0A942DIQ6-F1
#
_cell.length_a   1.000
_cell.length_b   1.000
_cell.length_c   1.000
_cell.angle_alpha   90.00
_cell.angle_beta   90.00
_cell.angle_gamma   90.00
#
_symmetry.space_group_name_H-M   'P 1'
#
loop_
_entity.id
_entity.type
_entity.pdbx_description
1 polymer ?
#
loop_
_entity_poly.entity_id
_entity_poly.type
_entity_poly.pdbx_seq_one_letter_code
_entity_poly.pdbx_strand_id
1 'polypeptide(L)'
;MPNSATYKLSITTENSSSHTLNSVVMQPRVSTPIDLQAATSNIKVESDSDCPPMLQTVVRYIFTEFFSLAHRTGLYNRQKLLWESIARINDVAVHRLQQGLFSKTNLPYYDLHFQDSKGRPLLLACVAEPEAVMGADADGERKMKDAVKALQQRAEKLRSKGGTLSGVFLVYPKPFPENVLKIVEDLTGASDPVGKFESILPEPLLIPIDLLEVNLEQLESSAEINMDAMRLVHPDLVVKGRAKS
;
A
#
# COMPACT_ATOMS: atom_id res chain seq x y z
N MET A 1 23.19 -1.48 -9.20
CA MET A 1 22.59 -0.15 -9.40
C MET A 1 21.10 -0.26 -9.15
N PRO A 2 20.40 0.71 -8.52
CA PRO A 2 18.94 0.68 -8.60
C PRO A 2 18.58 0.77 -10.08
N ASN A 3 17.74 -0.14 -10.56
CA ASN A 3 17.13 0.03 -11.87
C ASN A 3 16.42 1.39 -11.83
N SER A 4 16.52 2.17 -12.91
CA SER A 4 15.71 3.37 -13.08
C SER A 4 14.23 3.03 -12.80
N ALA A 5 13.50 3.95 -12.17
CA ALA A 5 12.07 3.77 -11.96
C ALA A 5 11.42 3.46 -13.32
N THR A 6 10.57 2.43 -13.35
CA THR A 6 9.77 2.04 -14.50
C THR A 6 8.72 3.09 -14.80
N TYR A 7 8.09 3.62 -13.74
CA TYR A 7 7.13 4.73 -13.81
C TYR A 7 7.39 5.68 -12.64
N LYS A 8 6.99 6.94 -12.77
CA LYS A 8 6.92 7.86 -11.64
C LYS A 8 5.54 8.50 -11.58
N LEU A 9 4.99 8.54 -10.38
CA LEU A 9 3.77 9.26 -10.09
C LEU A 9 4.07 10.41 -9.13
N SER A 10 3.55 11.59 -9.41
CA SER A 10 3.63 12.75 -8.53
C SER A 10 2.29 12.96 -7.83
N ILE A 11 2.36 13.25 -6.54
CA ILE A 11 1.23 13.49 -5.65
C ILE A 11 1.20 14.98 -5.34
N THR A 12 0.17 15.65 -5.85
CA THR A 12 -0.01 17.09 -5.68
C THR A 12 -1.31 17.39 -4.96
N THR A 13 -1.38 18.58 -4.38
CA THR A 13 -2.58 19.12 -3.74
C THR A 13 -3.08 20.25 -4.63
N GLU A 14 -4.27 20.14 -5.18
CA GLU A 14 -4.79 21.11 -6.17
C GLU A 14 -4.95 22.51 -5.57
N ASN A 15 -5.40 22.58 -4.31
CA ASN A 15 -5.54 23.80 -3.56
C ASN A 15 -4.83 23.67 -2.20
N SER A 16 -3.62 24.21 -2.08
CA SER A 16 -2.86 24.18 -0.83
C SER A 16 -3.47 25.05 0.29
N SER A 17 -4.43 25.91 -0.04
CA SER A 17 -5.15 26.77 0.93
C SER A 17 -6.42 26.13 1.50
N SER A 18 -6.88 25.00 0.93
CA SER A 18 -7.98 24.21 1.50
C SER A 18 -7.47 23.12 2.44
N HIS A 19 -8.37 22.29 2.96
CA HIS A 19 -8.00 21.12 3.76
C HIS A 19 -7.06 20.20 2.97
N THR A 20 -6.00 19.75 3.64
CA THR A 20 -4.98 18.82 3.13
C THR A 20 -4.83 17.64 4.07
N LEU A 21 -4.26 16.53 3.61
CA LEU A 21 -3.98 15.40 4.49
C LEU A 21 -3.11 15.83 5.67
N ASN A 22 -2.14 16.73 5.46
CA ASN A 22 -1.30 17.25 6.54
C ASN A 22 -2.12 18.04 7.57
N SER A 23 -3.09 18.86 7.16
CA SER A 23 -3.97 19.55 8.11
C SER A 23 -4.78 18.59 8.98
N VAL A 24 -5.27 17.48 8.39
CA VAL A 24 -5.99 16.42 9.10
C VAL A 24 -5.06 15.71 10.08
N VAL A 25 -3.82 15.42 9.67
CA VAL A 25 -2.81 14.77 10.50
C VAL A 25 -2.39 15.62 11.70
N MET A 26 -2.29 16.95 11.53
CA MET A 26 -1.94 17.85 12.63
C MET A 26 -3.03 17.95 13.69
N GLN A 27 -4.30 17.74 13.31
CA GLN A 27 -5.44 17.87 14.20
C GLN A 27 -6.48 16.75 13.98
N PRO A 28 -6.12 15.48 14.21
CA PRO A 28 -6.95 14.34 13.81
C PRO A 28 -8.26 14.23 14.58
N ARG A 29 -8.27 14.68 15.85
CA ARG A 29 -9.43 14.57 16.75
C ARG A 29 -10.52 15.61 16.49
N VAL A 30 -10.16 16.73 15.86
CA VAL A 30 -11.11 17.80 15.50
C VAL A 30 -11.54 17.71 14.05
N SER A 31 -10.81 16.96 13.22
CA SER A 31 -11.15 16.75 11.83
C SER A 31 -12.44 15.93 11.71
N THR A 32 -13.43 16.50 11.05
CA THR A 32 -14.72 15.88 10.78
C THR A 32 -14.67 15.02 9.51
N PRO A 33 -15.67 14.16 9.26
CA PRO A 33 -15.76 13.43 7.99
C PRO A 33 -15.78 14.33 6.75
N ILE A 34 -16.31 15.55 6.86
CA ILE A 34 -16.33 16.54 5.78
C ILE A 34 -14.92 17.05 5.50
N ASP A 35 -14.13 17.33 6.55
CA ASP A 35 -12.75 17.79 6.42
C ASP A 35 -11.86 16.72 5.79
N LEU A 36 -12.09 15.46 6.17
CA LEU A 36 -11.43 14.31 5.55
C LEU A 36 -11.75 14.21 4.06
N GLN A 37 -13.05 14.26 3.71
CA GLN A 37 -13.48 14.20 2.32
C GLN A 37 -12.85 15.33 1.51
N ALA A 38 -12.89 16.56 2.03
CA ALA A 38 -12.26 17.71 1.39
C ALA A 38 -10.75 17.50 1.20
N ALA A 39 -10.05 17.01 2.23
CA ALA A 39 -8.61 16.73 2.16
C ALA A 39 -8.26 15.66 1.12
N THR A 40 -9.05 14.58 1.04
CA THR A 40 -8.81 13.49 0.08
C THR A 40 -9.20 13.85 -1.35
N SER A 41 -10.26 14.64 -1.55
CA SER A 41 -10.68 15.13 -2.87
C SER A 41 -9.71 16.14 -3.47
N ASN A 42 -8.89 16.77 -2.64
CA ASN A 42 -7.87 17.74 -3.04
C ASN A 42 -6.56 17.08 -3.52
N ILE A 43 -6.46 15.74 -3.46
CA ILE A 43 -5.28 14.99 -3.90
C ILE A 43 -5.38 14.67 -5.38
N LYS A 44 -4.34 15.04 -6.12
CA LYS A 44 -4.16 14.68 -7.52
C LYS A 44 -2.94 13.77 -7.67
N VAL A 45 -3.13 12.66 -8.37
CA VAL A 45 -2.08 11.71 -8.74
C VAL A 45 -1.87 11.79 -10.23
N GLU A 46 -0.68 12.23 -10.64
CA GLU A 46 -0.28 12.38 -12.04
C GLU A 46 0.86 11.41 -12.35
N SER A 47 0.87 10.83 -13.54
CA SER A 47 1.93 9.93 -14.00
C SER A 47 2.73 10.59 -15.11
N ASP A 48 4.05 10.38 -15.12
CA ASP A 48 4.95 10.88 -16.18
C ASP A 48 4.85 10.10 -17.49
N SER A 49 4.12 8.98 -17.47
CA SER A 49 4.04 7.98 -18.54
C SER A 49 2.72 7.20 -18.47
N ASP A 50 2.49 6.29 -19.43
CA ASP A 50 1.34 5.39 -19.48
C ASP A 50 1.41 4.31 -18.37
N CYS A 51 1.36 4.74 -17.11
CA CYS A 51 1.41 3.88 -15.95
C CYS A 51 0.15 3.01 -15.88
N PRO A 52 0.28 1.67 -15.71
CA PRO A 52 -0.86 0.76 -15.61
C PRO A 52 -1.93 1.24 -14.62
N PRO A 53 -3.24 1.20 -15.00
CA PRO A 53 -4.33 1.68 -14.14
C PRO A 53 -4.32 1.08 -12.74
N MET A 54 -4.02 -0.22 -12.61
CA MET A 54 -3.89 -0.90 -11.32
C MET A 54 -2.93 -0.17 -10.36
N LEU A 55 -1.77 0.26 -10.84
CA LEU A 55 -0.76 0.92 -10.01
C LEU A 55 -1.23 2.31 -9.58
N GLN A 56 -1.90 3.04 -10.47
CA GLN A 56 -2.51 4.34 -10.14
C GLN A 56 -3.64 4.19 -9.11
N THR A 57 -4.48 3.16 -9.25
CA THR A 57 -5.56 2.86 -8.29
C THR A 57 -4.99 2.52 -6.92
N VAL A 58 -3.93 1.71 -6.83
CA VAL A 58 -3.26 1.40 -5.55
C VAL A 58 -2.77 2.67 -4.87
N VAL A 59 -2.06 3.54 -5.60
CA VAL A 59 -1.58 4.81 -5.06
C VAL A 59 -2.75 5.64 -4.56
N ARG A 60 -3.77 5.89 -5.40
CA ARG A 60 -4.94 6.68 -5.00
C ARG A 60 -5.65 6.11 -3.78
N TYR A 61 -5.81 4.79 -3.70
CA TYR A 61 -6.47 4.11 -2.58
C TYR A 61 -5.78 4.42 -1.25
N ILE A 62 -4.44 4.38 -1.24
CA ILE A 62 -3.67 4.67 -0.04
C ILE A 62 -3.91 6.11 0.45
N PHE A 63 -3.93 7.08 -0.47
CA PHE A 63 -4.11 8.50 -0.14
C PHE A 63 -5.56 8.90 0.19
N THR A 64 -6.55 8.17 -0.32
CA THR A 64 -7.96 8.53 -0.14
C THR A 64 -8.68 7.57 0.81
N GLU A 65 -8.97 6.36 0.34
CA GLU A 65 -9.83 5.40 1.01
C GLU A 65 -9.18 4.79 2.24
N PHE A 66 -7.92 4.35 2.14
CA PHE A 66 -7.18 3.82 3.29
C PHE A 66 -6.97 4.90 4.35
N PHE A 67 -6.52 6.10 3.96
CA PHE A 67 -6.32 7.22 4.89
C PHE A 67 -7.62 7.55 5.66
N SER A 68 -8.75 7.60 4.94
CA SER A 68 -10.07 7.84 5.53
C SER A 68 -10.59 6.68 6.36
N LEU A 69 -10.34 5.44 5.93
CA LEU A 69 -10.66 4.23 6.70
C LEU A 69 -9.89 4.23 8.01
N ALA A 70 -8.59 4.49 7.97
CA ALA A 70 -7.73 4.46 9.13
C ALA A 70 -8.15 5.48 10.19
N HIS A 71 -8.57 6.68 9.76
CA HIS A 71 -9.13 7.69 10.66
C HIS A 71 -10.42 7.20 11.34
N ARG A 72 -11.39 6.72 10.55
CA ARG A 72 -12.72 6.31 11.03
C ARG A 72 -12.70 5.08 11.94
N THR A 73 -11.80 4.13 11.69
CA THR A 73 -11.70 2.89 12.50
C THR A 73 -10.78 3.04 13.71
N GLY A 74 -10.10 4.19 13.85
CA GLY A 74 -9.09 4.39 14.88
C GLY A 74 -7.75 3.71 14.59
N LEU A 75 -7.61 3.03 13.44
CA LEU A 75 -6.35 2.43 13.00
C LEU A 75 -5.23 3.48 12.90
N TYR A 76 -5.56 4.74 12.61
CA TYR A 76 -4.59 5.85 12.61
C TYR A 76 -3.87 6.03 13.95
N ASN A 77 -4.49 5.71 15.09
CA ASN A 77 -3.82 5.79 16.39
C ASN A 77 -2.80 4.66 16.57
N ARG A 78 -3.11 3.48 16.01
CA ARG A 78 -2.27 2.28 16.09
C ARG A 78 -1.11 2.33 15.10
N GLN A 79 -1.39 2.84 13.90
CA GLN A 79 -0.44 3.00 12.80
C GLN A 79 -0.07 4.49 12.58
N LYS A 80 0.18 5.22 13.66
CA LYS A 80 0.35 6.69 13.61
C LYS A 80 1.45 7.15 12.66
N LEU A 81 2.63 6.52 12.71
CA LEU A 81 3.77 6.90 11.86
C LEU A 81 3.51 6.62 10.38
N LEU A 82 2.78 5.55 10.06
CA LEU A 82 2.33 5.24 8.70
C LEU A 82 1.39 6.34 8.21
N TRP A 83 0.35 6.64 9.00
CA TRP A 83 -0.68 7.62 8.64
C TRP A 83 -0.10 9.04 8.49
N GLU A 84 0.79 9.46 9.39
CA GLU A 84 1.55 10.72 9.28
C GLU A 84 2.44 10.75 8.03
N SER A 85 3.01 9.60 7.65
CA SER A 85 3.88 9.53 6.47
C SER A 85 3.12 9.63 5.17
N ILE A 86 1.89 9.11 5.08
CA ILE A 86 1.02 9.30 3.90
C ILE A 86 0.88 10.79 3.57
N ALA A 87 0.65 11.64 4.57
CA ALA A 87 0.50 13.08 4.38
C ALA A 87 1.78 13.82 3.95
N ARG A 88 2.95 13.18 3.99
CA ARG A 88 4.26 13.78 3.64
C ARG A 88 4.82 13.29 2.30
N ILE A 89 4.14 12.36 1.64
CA ILE A 89 4.60 11.81 0.36
C ILE A 89 4.25 12.77 -0.76
N ASN A 90 5.22 12.97 -1.65
CA ASN A 90 5.08 13.82 -2.83
C ASN A 90 5.27 13.03 -4.12
N ASP A 91 5.97 11.91 -4.09
CA ASP A 91 6.29 11.13 -5.28
C ASP A 91 6.22 9.62 -4.99
N VAL A 92 5.92 8.85 -6.02
CA VAL A 92 5.94 7.38 -5.99
C VAL A 92 6.80 6.89 -7.15
N ALA A 93 7.93 6.28 -6.81
CA ALA A 93 8.79 5.62 -7.78
C ALA A 93 8.37 4.15 -7.92
N VAL A 94 7.99 3.73 -9.12
CA VAL A 94 7.58 2.35 -9.40
C VAL A 94 8.75 1.59 -10.00
N HIS A 95 9.00 0.38 -9.51
CA HIS A 95 10.08 -0.48 -9.97
C HIS A 95 9.55 -1.87 -10.31
N ARG A 96 9.69 -2.28 -11.57
CA ARG A 96 9.48 -3.68 -11.94
C ARG A 96 10.53 -4.56 -11.25
N LEU A 97 10.09 -5.58 -10.52
CA LEU A 97 11.03 -6.52 -9.91
C LEU A 97 11.68 -7.40 -10.99
N GLN A 98 12.97 -7.65 -10.82
CA GLN A 98 13.76 -8.46 -11.74
C GLN A 98 14.60 -9.47 -10.96
N GLN A 99 14.78 -10.65 -11.53
CA GLN A 99 15.64 -11.71 -11.00
C GLN A 99 16.65 -12.18 -12.04
N GLY A 100 17.82 -12.63 -11.58
CA GLY A 100 18.89 -13.20 -12.41
C GLY A 100 20.18 -12.37 -12.37
N LEU A 101 21.32 -13.07 -12.43
CA LEU A 101 22.66 -12.47 -12.36
C LEU A 101 23.21 -12.11 -13.74
N PHE A 102 22.96 -12.95 -14.74
CA PHE A 102 23.48 -12.79 -16.12
C PHE A 102 22.42 -12.31 -17.11
N SER A 103 21.19 -12.82 -16.98
CA SER A 103 20.02 -12.34 -17.71
C SER A 103 18.97 -11.94 -16.67
N LYS A 104 18.50 -10.69 -16.74
CA LYS A 104 17.46 -10.18 -15.83
C LYS A 104 16.10 -10.48 -16.43
N THR A 105 15.33 -11.30 -15.75
CA THR A 105 13.93 -11.61 -16.10
C THR A 105 13.00 -10.78 -15.22
N ASN A 106 11.97 -10.19 -15.82
CA ASN A 106 10.93 -9.50 -15.08
C ASN A 106 10.10 -10.50 -14.26
N LEU A 107 9.96 -10.23 -12.97
CA LEU A 107 9.03 -10.93 -12.10
C LEU A 107 7.65 -10.28 -12.20
N PRO A 108 6.54 -11.00 -11.88
CA PRO A 108 5.18 -10.47 -11.96
C PRO A 108 4.81 -9.57 -10.75
N TYR A 109 5.72 -8.67 -10.39
CA TYR A 109 5.59 -7.79 -9.23
C TYR A 109 6.18 -6.41 -9.51
N TYR A 110 5.55 -5.39 -8.94
CA TYR A 110 6.07 -4.03 -8.86
C TYR A 110 6.27 -3.62 -7.41
N ASP A 111 7.42 -3.00 -7.12
CA ASP A 111 7.61 -2.23 -5.90
C ASP A 111 7.24 -0.77 -6.16
N LEU A 112 6.43 -0.18 -5.28
CA LEU A 112 6.11 1.24 -5.24
C LEU A 112 6.80 1.84 -4.03
N HIS A 113 7.78 2.70 -4.27
CA HIS A 113 8.50 3.43 -3.24
C HIS A 113 7.86 4.80 -3.10
N PHE A 114 7.12 5.01 -2.01
CA PHE A 114 6.50 6.31 -1.72
C PHE A 114 7.50 7.19 -1.01
N GLN A 115 7.78 8.35 -1.57
CA GLN A 115 8.91 9.20 -1.20
C GLN A 115 8.45 10.59 -0.74
N ASP A 116 9.17 11.14 0.23
CA ASP A 116 9.04 12.54 0.59
C ASP A 116 9.69 13.46 -0.46
N SER A 117 9.53 14.77 -0.28
CA SER A 117 10.19 15.80 -1.11
C SER A 117 11.72 15.73 -1.18
N LYS A 118 12.37 14.90 -0.35
CA LYS A 118 13.83 14.65 -0.38
C LYS A 118 14.18 13.33 -1.08
N GLY A 119 13.22 12.63 -1.67
CA GLY A 119 13.39 11.33 -2.31
C GLY A 119 13.60 10.18 -1.31
N ARG A 120 13.31 10.37 -0.02
CA ARG A 120 13.47 9.33 0.99
C ARG A 120 12.23 8.44 1.03
N PRO A 121 12.37 7.12 0.94
CA PRO A 121 11.23 6.21 1.02
C PRO A 121 10.63 6.25 2.43
N LEU A 122 9.34 6.56 2.49
CA LEU A 122 8.53 6.52 3.69
C LEU A 122 7.68 5.25 3.75
N LEU A 123 7.15 4.80 2.60
CA LEU A 123 6.35 3.57 2.49
C LEU A 123 6.86 2.70 1.34
N LEU A 124 6.56 1.40 1.44
CA LEU A 124 6.80 0.42 0.39
C LEU A 124 5.50 -0.34 0.11
N ALA A 125 5.02 -0.36 -1.13
CA ALA A 125 4.00 -1.32 -1.54
C ALA A 125 4.58 -2.32 -2.54
N CYS A 126 4.22 -3.59 -2.42
CA CYS A 126 4.52 -4.62 -3.41
C CYS A 126 3.21 -5.08 -4.05
N VAL A 127 3.06 -4.80 -5.34
CA VAL A 127 1.85 -5.08 -6.12
C VAL A 127 2.11 -6.30 -7.01
N ALA A 128 1.34 -7.36 -6.78
CA ALA A 128 1.37 -8.58 -7.56
C ALA A 128 0.47 -8.45 -8.80
N GLU A 129 0.97 -8.92 -9.94
CA GLU A 129 0.20 -9.06 -11.17
C GLU A 129 -0.60 -10.39 -11.18
N PRO A 130 -1.59 -10.55 -12.09
CA PRO A 130 -2.36 -11.79 -12.20
C PRO A 130 -1.47 -13.04 -12.32
N GLU A 131 -0.39 -12.95 -13.09
CA GLU A 131 0.54 -14.05 -13.33
C GLU A 131 1.25 -14.52 -12.05
N ALA A 132 1.33 -13.67 -11.03
CA ALA A 132 1.91 -14.01 -9.73
C ALA A 132 1.06 -15.01 -8.92
N VAL A 133 -0.22 -15.12 -9.25
CA VAL A 133 -1.20 -15.96 -8.53
C VAL A 133 -1.69 -17.16 -9.35
N MET A 134 -1.28 -17.29 -10.61
CA MET A 134 -1.76 -18.34 -11.53
C MET A 134 -1.19 -19.76 -11.29
N GLY A 135 -0.69 -20.08 -10.10
CA GLY A 135 -0.17 -21.40 -9.76
C GLY A 135 -0.59 -21.82 -8.35
N ALA A 136 -1.56 -22.74 -8.26
CA ALA A 136 -1.96 -23.37 -6.99
C ALA A 136 -1.16 -24.65 -6.68
N ASP A 137 -0.09 -24.91 -7.44
CA ASP A 137 0.82 -26.00 -7.17
C ASP A 137 1.86 -25.63 -6.09
N ALA A 138 2.59 -26.64 -5.60
CA ALA A 138 3.60 -26.44 -4.57
C ALA A 138 4.70 -25.44 -4.99
N ASP A 139 4.95 -25.27 -6.29
CA ASP A 139 5.91 -24.30 -6.82
C ASP A 139 5.38 -22.87 -6.72
N GLY A 140 4.09 -22.65 -7.05
CA GLY A 140 3.41 -21.38 -6.85
C GLY A 140 3.36 -20.94 -5.39
N GLU A 141 3.05 -21.85 -4.47
CA GLU A 141 3.08 -21.58 -3.02
C GLU A 141 4.48 -21.15 -2.55
N ARG A 142 5.51 -21.88 -2.99
CA ARG A 142 6.90 -21.54 -2.67
C ARG A 142 7.28 -20.16 -3.20
N LYS A 143 6.92 -19.83 -4.44
CA LYS A 143 7.18 -18.51 -5.05
C LYS A 143 6.53 -17.38 -4.27
N MET A 144 5.28 -17.54 -3.84
CA MET A 144 4.58 -16.55 -3.02
C MET A 144 5.27 -16.35 -1.67
N LYS A 145 5.69 -17.44 -1.01
CA LYS A 145 6.46 -17.37 0.23
C LYS A 145 7.80 -16.65 0.04
N ASP A 146 8.51 -16.98 -1.02
CA ASP A 146 9.78 -16.35 -1.36
C ASP A 146 9.59 -14.86 -1.69
N ALA A 147 8.46 -14.48 -2.31
CA ALA A 147 8.11 -13.09 -2.59
C ALA A 147 7.88 -12.27 -1.31
N VAL A 148 7.14 -12.80 -0.32
CA VAL A 148 6.92 -12.13 0.98
C VAL A 148 8.24 -11.97 1.74
N LYS A 149 9.08 -13.00 1.78
CA LYS A 149 10.42 -12.90 2.38
C LYS A 149 11.30 -11.87 1.68
N ALA A 150 11.29 -11.88 0.34
CA ALA A 150 12.05 -10.92 -0.43
C ALA A 150 11.55 -9.49 -0.19
N LEU A 151 10.24 -9.29 0.01
CA LEU A 151 9.69 -7.99 0.39
C LEU A 151 10.24 -7.52 1.73
N GLN A 152 10.25 -8.37 2.76
CA GLN A 152 10.81 -8.03 4.06
C GLN A 152 12.27 -7.60 3.95
N GLN A 153 13.09 -8.36 3.24
CA GLN A 153 14.51 -8.01 3.01
C GLN A 153 14.67 -6.66 2.28
N ARG A 154 13.79 -6.37 1.32
CA ARG A 154 13.78 -5.06 0.64
C ARG A 154 13.37 -3.94 1.59
N ALA A 155 12.33 -4.13 2.41
CA ALA A 155 11.92 -3.18 3.43
C ALA A 155 13.05 -2.91 4.45
N GLU A 156 13.72 -3.94 4.95
CA GLU A 156 14.88 -3.82 5.85
C GLU A 156 16.02 -3.02 5.21
N LYS A 157 16.30 -3.29 3.93
CA LYS A 157 17.31 -2.56 3.17
C LYS A 157 16.94 -1.09 2.94
N LEU A 158 15.67 -0.79 2.70
CA LEU A 158 15.20 0.60 2.58
C LEU A 158 15.29 1.31 3.94
N ARG A 159 14.86 0.65 5.02
CA ARG A 159 14.89 1.20 6.37
C ARG A 159 16.32 1.43 6.86
N SER A 160 17.25 0.52 6.62
CA SER A 160 18.67 0.71 6.99
C SER A 160 19.36 1.84 6.24
N LYS A 161 18.93 2.16 5.02
CA LYS A 161 19.49 3.27 4.22
C LYS A 161 18.91 4.63 4.58
N GLY A 162 17.59 4.70 4.82
CA GLY A 162 16.86 5.95 4.99
C GLY A 162 16.38 6.24 6.42
N GLY A 163 16.27 5.21 7.26
CA GLY A 163 15.77 5.31 8.64
C GLY A 163 14.27 5.60 8.79
N THR A 164 13.55 5.83 7.69
CA THR A 164 12.23 6.49 7.69
C THR A 164 11.05 5.61 7.26
N LEU A 165 11.28 4.35 6.91
CA LEU A 165 10.21 3.47 6.47
C LEU A 165 9.22 3.24 7.62
N SER A 166 7.95 3.58 7.43
CA SER A 166 6.91 3.57 8.47
C SER A 166 5.78 2.58 8.22
N GLY A 167 5.75 1.91 7.07
CA GLY A 167 4.77 0.85 6.77
C GLY A 167 4.99 0.19 5.42
N VAL A 168 4.36 -0.97 5.27
CA VAL A 168 4.43 -1.81 4.07
C VAL A 168 3.02 -2.16 3.61
N PHE A 169 2.77 -2.19 2.30
CA PHE A 169 1.55 -2.73 1.71
C PHE A 169 1.85 -3.94 0.83
N LEU A 170 1.03 -4.98 0.95
CA LEU A 170 1.00 -6.12 0.03
C LEU A 170 -0.29 -6.06 -0.76
N VAL A 171 -0.21 -5.97 -2.08
CA VAL A 171 -1.39 -5.89 -2.95
C VAL A 171 -1.44 -7.12 -3.84
N TYR A 172 -2.54 -7.85 -3.79
CA TYR A 172 -2.78 -9.01 -4.65
C TYR A 172 -4.13 -8.93 -5.38
N PRO A 173 -4.27 -9.55 -6.56
CA PRO A 173 -5.57 -9.75 -7.20
C PRO A 173 -6.55 -10.49 -6.30
N LYS A 174 -7.84 -10.19 -6.45
CA LYS A 174 -8.94 -10.90 -5.80
C LYS A 174 -9.13 -12.30 -6.44
N PRO A 175 -9.38 -13.36 -5.66
CA PRO A 175 -9.35 -13.39 -4.19
C PRO A 175 -7.92 -13.30 -3.65
N PHE A 176 -7.75 -12.60 -2.51
CA PHE A 176 -6.44 -12.51 -1.86
C PHE A 176 -5.92 -13.92 -1.52
N PRO A 177 -4.65 -14.26 -1.82
CA PRO A 177 -4.13 -15.61 -1.62
C PRO A 177 -4.09 -16.01 -0.14
N GLU A 178 -4.79 -17.08 0.22
CA GLU A 178 -4.89 -17.57 1.61
C GLU A 178 -3.53 -17.96 2.20
N ASN A 179 -2.63 -18.49 1.38
CA ASN A 179 -1.28 -18.84 1.79
C ASN A 179 -0.45 -17.59 2.14
N VAL A 180 -0.58 -16.51 1.38
CA VAL A 180 0.08 -15.22 1.69
C VAL A 180 -0.50 -14.64 2.97
N LEU A 181 -1.83 -14.66 3.12
CA LEU A 181 -2.49 -14.23 4.35
C LEU A 181 -1.94 -14.97 5.57
N LYS A 182 -1.91 -16.31 5.51
CA LYS A 182 -1.38 -17.16 6.58
C LYS A 182 0.09 -16.86 6.90
N ILE A 183 0.93 -16.66 5.86
CA ILE A 183 2.34 -16.30 6.05
C ILE A 183 2.44 -14.97 6.81
N VAL A 184 1.66 -13.96 6.45
CA VAL A 184 1.67 -12.67 7.13
C VAL A 184 1.15 -12.81 8.56
N GLU A 185 0.07 -13.54 8.79
CA GLU A 185 -0.46 -13.84 10.12
C GLU A 185 0.58 -14.51 11.03
N ASP A 186 1.30 -15.51 10.51
CA ASP A 186 2.39 -16.18 11.24
C ASP A 186 3.53 -15.20 11.56
N LEU A 187 3.86 -14.29 10.64
CA LEU A 187 4.93 -13.30 10.80
C LEU A 187 4.60 -12.20 11.81
N THR A 188 3.34 -11.75 11.85
CA THR A 188 2.90 -10.63 12.68
C THR A 188 2.37 -11.08 14.04
N GLY A 189 2.40 -12.39 14.35
CA GLY A 189 1.92 -12.92 15.62
C GLY A 189 0.41 -12.88 15.76
N ALA A 190 -0.33 -13.35 14.74
CA ALA A 190 -1.80 -13.31 14.67
C ALA A 190 -2.56 -14.00 15.83
N SER A 191 -1.87 -14.74 16.69
CA SER A 191 -2.43 -15.31 17.90
C SER A 191 -2.61 -14.30 19.05
N ASP A 192 -2.03 -13.10 18.96
CA ASP A 192 -2.23 -12.03 19.94
C ASP A 192 -3.61 -11.36 19.75
N PRO A 193 -4.52 -11.44 20.74
CA PRO A 193 -5.85 -10.86 20.64
C PRO A 193 -5.86 -9.33 20.50
N VAL A 194 -4.76 -8.63 20.83
CA VAL A 194 -4.62 -7.17 20.70
C VAL A 194 -3.71 -6.82 19.51
N GLY A 195 -2.57 -7.49 19.39
CA GLY A 195 -1.58 -7.25 18.32
C GLY A 195 -2.04 -7.65 16.91
N LYS A 196 -2.99 -8.59 16.79
CA LYS A 196 -3.51 -9.03 15.47
C LYS A 196 -4.15 -7.93 14.62
N PHE A 197 -4.54 -6.82 15.25
CA PHE A 197 -5.14 -5.68 14.55
C PHE A 197 -4.12 -4.67 14.01
N GLU A 198 -2.86 -4.77 14.42
CA GLU A 198 -1.81 -3.83 14.03
C GLU A 198 -0.92 -4.41 12.93
N SER A 199 -0.93 -5.74 12.75
CA SER A 199 -0.17 -6.48 11.76
C SER A 199 1.28 -5.98 11.68
N ILE A 200 1.99 -5.99 12.81
CA ILE A 200 3.35 -5.44 12.91
C ILE A 200 4.37 -6.49 12.45
N LEU A 201 5.23 -6.12 11.50
CA LEU A 201 6.36 -6.95 11.09
C LEU A 201 7.37 -7.12 12.24
N PRO A 202 8.01 -8.30 12.35
CA PRO A 202 8.96 -8.57 13.43
C PRO A 202 10.21 -7.69 13.34
N GLU A 203 11.08 -7.78 14.34
CA GLU A 203 12.40 -7.17 14.28
C GLU A 203 13.18 -7.64 13.04
N PRO A 204 14.01 -6.77 12.44
CA PRO A 204 14.33 -5.42 12.91
C PRO A 204 13.31 -4.37 12.49
N LEU A 205 12.27 -4.71 11.71
CA LEU A 205 11.38 -3.78 11.03
C LEU A 205 10.36 -3.09 11.93
N LEU A 206 9.65 -3.78 12.82
CA LEU A 206 8.70 -3.18 13.77
C LEU A 206 7.78 -2.09 13.17
N ILE A 207 7.24 -2.35 11.97
CA ILE A 207 6.32 -1.45 11.24
C ILE A 207 5.09 -2.22 10.77
N PRO A 208 3.94 -1.56 10.59
CA PRO A 208 2.74 -2.20 10.08
C PRO A 208 2.93 -2.74 8.66
N ILE A 209 2.30 -3.89 8.41
CA ILE A 209 2.05 -4.43 7.08
C ILE A 209 0.53 -4.52 6.85
N ASP A 210 0.06 -3.80 5.84
CA ASP A 210 -1.34 -3.80 5.43
C ASP A 210 -1.52 -4.62 4.15
N LEU A 211 -2.57 -5.45 4.13
CA LEU A 211 -2.88 -6.31 3.00
C LEU A 211 -4.02 -5.69 2.21
N LEU A 212 -3.84 -5.51 0.90
CA LEU A 212 -4.85 -4.97 0.01
C LEU A 212 -5.18 -6.02 -1.05
N GLU A 213 -6.45 -6.11 -1.43
CA GLU A 213 -6.84 -6.84 -2.63
C GLU A 213 -7.38 -5.91 -3.70
N VAL A 214 -7.18 -6.33 -4.95
CA VAL A 214 -7.64 -5.61 -6.13
C VAL A 214 -8.54 -6.49 -7.02
N ASN A 215 -9.71 -5.99 -7.36
CA ASN A 215 -10.63 -6.59 -8.30
C ASN A 215 -10.32 -6.12 -9.72
N LEU A 216 -9.60 -6.95 -10.46
CA LEU A 216 -9.12 -6.62 -11.79
C LEU A 216 -10.26 -6.46 -12.82
N GLU A 217 -11.33 -7.24 -12.69
CA GLU A 217 -12.50 -7.13 -13.58
C GLU A 217 -13.15 -5.74 -13.48
N GLN A 218 -13.16 -5.16 -12.27
CA GLN A 218 -13.69 -3.81 -12.02
C GLN A 218 -12.75 -2.70 -12.49
N LEU A 219 -11.45 -2.99 -12.65
CA LEU A 219 -10.49 -2.06 -13.24
C LEU A 219 -10.55 -2.05 -14.76
N GLU A 220 -10.76 -3.21 -15.39
CA GLU A 220 -10.83 -3.32 -16.85
C GLU A 220 -12.14 -2.78 -17.44
N SER A 221 -13.23 -2.84 -16.66
CA SER A 221 -14.57 -2.39 -17.08
C SER A 221 -14.79 -0.87 -16.96
N SER A 222 -13.86 -0.14 -16.36
CA SER A 222 -13.96 1.30 -16.14
C SER A 222 -12.86 2.04 -16.90
N ALA A 223 -13.23 3.00 -17.75
CA ALA A 223 -12.28 3.93 -18.35
C ALA A 223 -11.68 4.91 -17.31
N GLU A 224 -12.29 4.98 -16.13
CA GLU A 224 -11.87 5.82 -15.01
C GLU A 224 -11.35 4.98 -13.84
N ILE A 225 -10.55 5.59 -12.98
CA ILE A 225 -9.98 4.95 -11.78
C ILE A 225 -11.12 4.57 -10.83
N ASN A 226 -11.36 3.27 -10.67
CA ASN A 226 -12.41 2.73 -9.82
C ASN A 226 -11.87 2.37 -8.43
N MET A 227 -12.21 3.17 -7.41
CA MET A 227 -11.77 2.96 -6.03
C MET A 227 -12.46 1.78 -5.35
N ASP A 228 -13.66 1.39 -5.80
CA ASP A 228 -14.39 0.23 -5.28
C ASP A 228 -13.74 -1.10 -5.68
N ALA A 229 -12.80 -1.06 -6.63
CA ALA A 229 -11.99 -2.20 -7.01
C ALA A 229 -10.95 -2.59 -5.96
N MET A 230 -10.73 -1.78 -4.92
CA MET A 230 -9.71 -2.04 -3.89
C MET A 230 -10.35 -2.23 -2.52
N ARG A 231 -9.84 -3.16 -1.72
CA ARG A 231 -10.16 -3.21 -0.29
C ARG A 231 -8.98 -3.62 0.59
N LEU A 232 -8.99 -3.14 1.82
CA LEU A 232 -8.14 -3.64 2.90
C LEU A 232 -8.59 -5.05 3.28
N VAL A 233 -7.69 -6.01 3.14
CA VAL A 233 -7.81 -7.38 3.64
C VAL A 233 -7.37 -7.37 5.09
N HIS A 234 -8.30 -7.03 5.96
CA HIS A 234 -8.08 -7.12 7.39
C HIS A 234 -9.20 -7.99 7.99
N PRO A 235 -8.89 -9.16 8.57
CA PRO A 235 -9.90 -10.13 8.99
C PRO A 235 -10.91 -9.54 9.98
N ASP A 236 -10.46 -8.62 10.84
CA ASP A 236 -11.32 -7.99 11.85
C ASP A 236 -11.83 -6.56 11.54
N LEU A 237 -11.47 -5.93 10.41
CA LEU A 237 -11.98 -4.60 10.02
C LEU A 237 -13.11 -4.69 9.00
N VAL A 238 -13.95 -5.72 9.06
CA VAL A 238 -15.18 -5.77 8.28
C VAL A 238 -16.03 -4.55 8.67
N VAL A 239 -15.92 -3.48 7.89
CA VAL A 239 -16.80 -2.33 7.97
C VAL A 239 -18.18 -2.89 7.69
N LYS A 240 -19.02 -3.02 8.73
CA LYS A 240 -20.43 -3.33 8.56
C LYS A 240 -20.97 -2.31 7.56
N GLY A 241 -21.25 -2.79 6.35
CA GLY A 241 -21.55 -1.94 5.21
C GLY A 241 -22.64 -0.94 5.56
N ARG A 242 -22.50 0.28 5.03
CA ARG A 242 -23.59 1.25 4.90
C ARG A 242 -24.85 0.50 4.46
N ALA A 243 -25.82 0.38 5.35
CA ALA A 243 -27.19 0.26 4.92
C ALA A 243 -27.44 1.52 4.08
N LYS A 244 -27.75 1.33 2.79
CA LYS A 244 -28.29 2.40 1.97
C LYS A 244 -29.57 2.86 2.66
N SER A 245 -29.53 4.05 3.26
CA SER A 245 -30.72 4.82 3.63
C SER A 245 -31.11 5.69 2.44
#